data_AF-A0A523AYI9-F1
#
_entry.id   AF-A0A523AYI9-F1
#
_cell.length_a   1.000
_cell.length_b   1.000
_cell.length_c   1.000
_cell.angle_alpha   90.00
_cell.angle_beta   90.00
_cell.angle_gamma   90.00
#
_symmetry.space_group_name_H-M   'P 1'
#
loop_
_entity.id
_entity.type
_entity.pdbx_description
1 polymer ?
#
loop_
_entity_poly.entity_id
_entity_poly.type
_entity_poly.pdbx_seq_one_letter_code
_entity_poly.pdbx_strand_id
1 'polypeptide(L)'
;MRLRPVVGEPALLLEVEGERLLLVADLHLGMEGELAERGISLPSQIPSARRRLEGLIRRERPDRLIFLGDVKHHVPASTWQEWAELPPFFQSLLGLVGVEVVKGNHDGDLEGMVVEGVRVHGPGGIRVGEAAL
;
A
#
# COMPACT_ATOMS: atom_id res chain seq x y z
N MET A 1 4.25 -20.39 -11.40
CA MET A 1 3.52 -19.17 -11.01
C MET A 1 2.03 -19.24 -11.37
N ARG A 2 1.13 -18.68 -10.54
CA ARG A 2 -0.30 -18.46 -10.85
C ARG A 2 -0.70 -17.05 -10.43
N LEU A 3 -1.25 -16.27 -11.35
CA LEU A 3 -1.77 -14.92 -11.11
C LEU A 3 -3.29 -14.91 -11.29
N ARG A 4 -4.01 -14.27 -10.37
CA ARG A 4 -5.46 -14.07 -10.50
C ARG A 4 -5.90 -12.70 -9.97
N PRO A 5 -6.86 -12.03 -10.62
CA PRO A 5 -7.51 -10.88 -10.03
C PRO A 5 -8.37 -11.28 -8.83
N VAL A 6 -8.48 -10.39 -7.86
CA VAL A 6 -9.42 -10.50 -6.75
C VAL A 6 -10.75 -9.89 -7.21
N VAL A 7 -11.76 -10.72 -7.47
CA VAL A 7 -13.04 -10.27 -8.01
C VAL A 7 -13.67 -9.21 -7.09
N GLY A 8 -14.01 -8.05 -7.67
CA GLY A 8 -14.62 -6.91 -6.97
C GLY A 8 -13.62 -5.96 -6.29
N GLU A 9 -12.31 -6.21 -6.43
CA GLU A 9 -11.27 -5.47 -5.73
C GLU A 9 -10.11 -5.12 -6.69
N PRO A 10 -9.51 -3.92 -6.59
CA PRO A 10 -8.33 -3.54 -7.36
C PRO A 10 -7.09 -4.19 -6.75
N ALA A 11 -7.04 -5.53 -6.78
CA ALA A 11 -5.96 -6.31 -6.21
C ALA A 11 -5.69 -7.55 -7.05
N LEU A 12 -4.43 -7.99 -7.05
CA LEU A 12 -4.00 -9.24 -7.64
C LEU A 12 -3.53 -10.19 -6.56
N LEU A 13 -3.77 -11.48 -6.77
CA LEU A 13 -3.17 -12.54 -5.99
C LEU A 13 -2.19 -13.31 -6.87
N LEU A 14 -0.97 -13.40 -6.37
CA LEU A 14 0.13 -14.08 -7.03
C LEU A 14 0.59 -15.24 -6.14
N GLU A 15 0.52 -16.45 -6.68
CA GLU A 15 1.12 -17.64 -6.08
C GLU A 15 2.41 -17.98 -6.84
N VAL A 16 3.56 -17.86 -6.18
CA VAL A 16 4.89 -18.09 -6.77
C VAL A 16 5.78 -18.76 -5.74
N GLU A 17 6.47 -19.84 -6.15
CA GLU A 17 7.39 -20.61 -5.28
C GLU A 17 6.80 -21.06 -3.92
N GLY A 18 5.48 -21.26 -3.85
CA GLY A 18 4.78 -21.65 -2.62
C GLY A 18 4.40 -20.46 -1.72
N GLU A 19 4.79 -19.23 -2.07
CA GLU A 19 4.32 -18.00 -1.43
C GLU A 19 3.08 -17.46 -2.14
N ARG A 20 2.19 -16.86 -1.34
CA ARG A 20 0.95 -16.23 -1.78
C ARG A 20 0.98 -14.74 -1.46
N LEU A 21 1.11 -13.92 -2.49
CA LEU A 21 1.27 -12.47 -2.40
C LEU A 21 -0.04 -11.79 -2.76
N LEU A 22 -0.47 -10.83 -1.94
CA LEU A 22 -1.53 -9.88 -2.28
C LEU A 22 -0.86 -8.59 -2.79
N LEU A 23 -1.16 -8.23 -4.03
CA LEU A 23 -0.59 -7.07 -4.71
C LEU A 23 -1.65 -5.98 -4.87
N VAL A 24 -1.31 -4.75 -4.52
CA VAL A 24 -2.13 -3.54 -4.70
C VAL A 24 -1.23 -2.39 -5.17
N ALA A 25 -1.79 -1.41 -5.86
CA ALA A 25 -1.04 -0.27 -6.42
C ALA A 25 -1.89 1.00 -6.38
N ASP A 26 -1.25 2.17 -6.55
CA ASP A 26 -1.90 3.45 -6.83
C ASP A 26 -3.01 3.83 -5.83
N LEU A 27 -2.74 3.66 -4.53
CA LEU A 27 -3.74 4.00 -3.50
C LEU A 27 -3.94 5.50 -3.37
N HIS A 28 -2.88 6.29 -3.58
CA HIS A 28 -2.86 7.75 -3.40
C HIS A 28 -3.54 8.20 -2.10
N LEU A 29 -3.16 7.57 -1.00
CA LEU A 29 -3.64 7.95 0.33
C LEU A 29 -3.24 9.40 0.61
N GLY A 30 -4.21 10.22 1.03
CA GLY A 30 -4.01 11.64 1.30
C GLY A 30 -4.42 12.58 0.16
N MET A 31 -4.91 12.09 -0.99
CA MET A 31 -5.38 12.94 -2.11
C MET A 31 -6.43 13.98 -1.73
N GLU A 32 -7.21 13.72 -0.67
CA GLU A 32 -8.16 14.66 -0.09
C GLU A 32 -7.53 16.01 0.31
N GLY A 33 -6.23 16.04 0.65
CA GLY A 33 -5.51 17.28 0.97
C GLY A 33 -5.43 18.23 -0.24
N GLU A 34 -5.05 17.73 -1.41
CA GLU A 34 -5.00 18.51 -2.66
C GLU A 34 -6.41 19.00 -3.04
N LEU A 35 -7.42 18.15 -2.87
CA LEU A 35 -8.81 18.52 -3.14
C LEU A 35 -9.28 19.64 -2.18
N ALA A 36 -8.88 19.59 -0.92
CA ALA A 36 -9.20 20.63 0.07
C ALA A 36 -8.60 21.99 -0.31
N GLU A 37 -7.37 22.02 -0.83
CA GLU A 37 -6.76 23.26 -1.36
C GLU A 37 -7.54 23.85 -2.54
N ARG A 38 -8.25 23.01 -3.29
CA ARG A 38 -9.15 23.40 -4.39
C ARG A 38 -10.58 23.68 -3.92
N GLY A 39 -10.83 23.72 -2.62
CA GLY A 39 -12.15 24.00 -2.02
C GLY A 39 -13.08 22.80 -1.93
N ILE A 40 -12.60 21.58 -2.18
CA ILE A 40 -13.36 20.33 -2.06
C ILE A 40 -12.95 19.63 -0.77
N SER A 41 -13.79 19.71 0.26
CA SER A 41 -13.54 19.03 1.54
C SER A 41 -14.05 17.60 1.51
N LEU A 42 -13.15 16.63 1.64
CA LEU A 42 -13.45 15.20 1.78
C LEU A 42 -12.86 14.65 3.09
N PRO A 43 -13.49 13.64 3.71
CA PRO A 43 -12.90 12.96 4.85
C PRO A 43 -11.68 12.12 4.44
N SER A 44 -10.82 11.81 5.41
CA SER A 44 -9.68 10.90 5.20
C SER A 44 -10.12 9.56 4.63
N GLN A 45 -9.43 9.12 3.57
CA GLN A 45 -9.69 7.84 2.94
C GLN A 45 -8.84 6.70 3.53
N ILE A 46 -7.80 7.03 4.31
CA ILE A 46 -6.87 6.06 4.92
C ILE A 46 -7.59 5.01 5.78
N PRO A 47 -8.53 5.36 6.69
CA PRO A 47 -9.23 4.37 7.50
C PRO A 47 -10.07 3.40 6.66
N SER A 48 -10.64 3.87 5.54
CA SER A 48 -11.44 3.05 4.63
C SER A 48 -10.56 2.08 3.85
N ALA A 49 -9.46 2.57 3.29
CA ALA A 49 -8.46 1.76 2.60
C ALA A 49 -7.89 0.67 3.52
N ARG A 50 -7.56 1.02 4.76
CA ARG A 50 -7.10 0.07 5.79
C ARG A 50 -8.10 -1.08 5.99
N ARG A 51 -9.36 -0.76 6.30
CA ARG A 51 -10.40 -1.78 6.55
C ARG A 51 -10.59 -2.71 5.36
N ARG A 52 -10.51 -2.16 4.14
CA ARG A 52 -10.61 -2.93 2.89
C ARG A 52 -9.44 -3.91 2.76
N LEU A 53 -8.21 -3.44 2.96
CA LEU A 53 -7.01 -4.30 2.94
C LEU A 53 -7.04 -5.37 4.04
N GLU A 54 -7.43 -5.02 5.27
CA GLU A 54 -7.61 -6.01 6.35
C GLU A 54 -8.63 -7.08 5.97
N GLY A 55 -9.74 -6.69 5.34
CA GLY A 55 -10.75 -7.61 4.82
C GLY A 55 -10.20 -8.54 3.73
N LEU A 56 -9.41 -7.99 2.80
CA LEU A 56 -8.71 -8.77 1.77
C LEU A 56 -7.73 -9.76 2.39
N ILE A 57 -6.91 -9.33 3.35
CA ILE A 57 -5.94 -10.17 4.03
C ILE A 57 -6.64 -11.33 4.75
N ARG A 58 -7.73 -11.07 5.49
CA ARG A 58 -8.48 -12.13 6.20
C ARG A 58 -9.15 -13.11 5.24
N ARG A 59 -9.72 -12.61 4.14
CA ARG A 59 -10.44 -13.42 3.15
C ARG A 59 -9.49 -14.28 2.33
N GLU A 60 -8.42 -13.67 1.86
CA GLU A 60 -7.51 -14.31 0.93
C GLU A 60 -6.44 -15.09 1.68
N ARG A 61 -5.96 -14.62 2.84
CA ARG A 61 -4.83 -15.19 3.60
C ARG A 61 -3.52 -15.22 2.80
N PRO A 62 -3.03 -14.06 2.33
CA PRO A 62 -1.70 -13.97 1.75
C PRO A 62 -0.62 -14.09 2.83
N ASP A 63 0.58 -14.51 2.44
CA ASP A 63 1.78 -14.49 3.27
C ASP A 63 2.37 -13.07 3.37
N ARG A 64 2.25 -12.30 2.28
CA ARG A 64 2.76 -10.93 2.13
C ARG A 64 1.75 -10.03 1.40
N LEU A 65 1.64 -8.79 1.85
CA LEU A 65 1.02 -7.67 1.13
C LEU A 65 2.14 -6.83 0.50
N ILE A 66 2.07 -6.63 -0.81
CA ILE A 66 3.05 -5.83 -1.55
C ILE A 66 2.31 -4.66 -2.23
N PHE A 67 2.72 -3.45 -1.89
CA PHE A 67 2.31 -2.24 -2.57
C PHE A 67 3.24 -1.99 -3.76
N LEU A 68 2.68 -1.88 -4.97
CA LEU A 68 3.40 -1.66 -6.22
C LEU A 68 3.27 -0.21 -6.66
N GLY A 69 3.81 0.70 -5.85
CA GLY A 69 3.86 2.12 -6.13
C GLY A 69 2.66 2.94 -5.64
N ASP A 70 2.91 4.25 -5.56
CA ASP A 70 1.95 5.33 -5.30
C ASP A 70 1.01 5.05 -4.12
N VAL A 71 1.60 4.67 -2.99
CA VAL A 71 0.87 4.45 -1.73
C VAL A 71 0.29 5.75 -1.21
N LYS A 72 1.07 6.83 -1.22
CA LYS A 72 0.60 8.16 -0.80
C LYS A 72 0.53 9.14 -1.96
N HIS A 73 -0.01 10.33 -1.71
CA HIS A 73 -0.27 11.31 -2.77
C HIS A 73 0.72 12.48 -2.83
N HIS A 74 1.00 13.15 -1.71
CA HIS A 74 1.67 14.47 -1.80
C HIS A 74 3.18 14.40 -2.08
N VAL A 75 3.63 15.20 -3.05
CA VAL A 75 5.03 15.46 -3.40
C VAL A 75 5.16 16.96 -3.69
N PRO A 76 6.19 17.68 -3.20
CA PRO A 76 7.42 17.20 -2.56
C PRO A 76 7.32 16.98 -1.05
N ALA A 77 6.38 17.61 -0.36
CA ALA A 77 6.23 17.50 1.10
C ALA A 77 4.87 16.90 1.44
N SER A 78 4.88 15.94 2.36
CA SER A 78 3.65 15.29 2.82
C SER A 78 2.92 16.13 3.87
N THR A 79 1.61 15.97 3.91
CA THR A 79 0.73 16.70 4.82
C THR A 79 0.89 16.20 6.26
N TRP A 80 0.58 17.04 7.24
CA TRP A 80 0.51 16.63 8.66
C TRP A 80 -0.43 15.45 8.89
N GLN A 81 -1.50 15.37 8.08
CA GLN A 81 -2.46 14.28 8.12
C GLN A 81 -1.83 12.95 7.68
N GLU A 82 -1.11 12.93 6.55
CA GLU A 82 -0.38 11.74 6.09
C GLU A 82 0.64 11.28 7.13
N TRP A 83 1.41 12.19 7.72
CA TRP A 83 2.35 11.90 8.80
C TRP A 83 1.71 11.31 10.05
N ALA A 84 0.47 11.71 10.36
CA ALA A 84 -0.27 11.19 11.51
C ALA A 84 -0.96 9.85 11.22
N GLU A 85 -1.39 9.61 9.99
CA GLU A 85 -2.28 8.48 9.65
C GLU A 85 -1.57 7.30 8.96
N LEU A 86 -0.47 7.51 8.23
CA LEU A 86 0.24 6.42 7.56
C LEU A 86 1.00 5.48 8.52
N PRO A 87 1.69 5.95 9.57
CA PRO A 87 2.30 5.04 10.54
C PRO A 87 1.31 4.06 11.20
N PRO A 88 0.15 4.49 11.76
CA PRO A 88 -0.82 3.55 12.32
C PRO A 88 -1.50 2.68 11.25
N PHE A 89 -1.62 3.15 10.00
CA PHE A 89 -2.06 2.34 8.87
C PHE A 89 -1.11 1.16 8.63
N PHE A 90 0.20 1.41 8.50
CA PHE A 90 1.20 0.34 8.31
C PHE A 90 1.29 -0.58 9.52
N GLN A 91 1.27 -0.03 10.73
CA GLN A 91 1.27 -0.81 11.97
C GLN A 91 0.11 -1.82 12.03
N SER A 92 -1.08 -1.40 11.59
CA SER A 92 -2.26 -2.27 11.57
C SER A 92 -2.12 -3.44 10.59
N LEU A 93 -1.54 -3.18 9.42
CA LEU A 93 -1.35 -4.21 8.38
C LEU A 93 -0.24 -5.20 8.75
N LEU A 94 0.87 -4.71 9.30
CA LEU A 94 1.95 -5.55 9.80
C LEU A 94 1.51 -6.50 10.91
N GLY A 95 0.51 -6.11 11.72
CA GLY A 95 -0.10 -6.99 12.72
C GLY A 95 -0.83 -8.20 12.12
N LEU A 96 -1.05 -8.24 10.81
CA LEU A 96 -1.79 -9.30 10.11
C LEU A 96 -0.94 -10.07 9.10
N VAL A 97 0.03 -9.42 8.44
CA VAL A 97 0.78 -9.99 7.30
C VAL A 97 2.12 -9.27 7.12
N GLY A 98 3.11 -9.90 6.47
CA GLY A 98 4.33 -9.19 6.04
C GLY A 98 3.99 -8.08 5.04
N VAL A 99 4.54 -6.88 5.21
CA VAL A 99 4.22 -5.71 4.37
C VAL A 99 5.46 -5.20 3.65
N GLU A 100 5.35 -5.01 2.34
CA GLU A 100 6.40 -4.44 1.51
C GLU A 100 5.87 -3.35 0.58
N VAL A 101 6.70 -2.36 0.28
CA VAL A 101 6.38 -1.28 -0.64
C VAL A 101 7.47 -1.17 -1.68
N VAL A 102 7.11 -1.29 -2.95
CA VAL A 102 7.91 -0.80 -4.08
C VAL A 102 7.49 0.65 -4.29
N LYS A 103 8.43 1.59 -4.20
CA LYS A 103 8.12 3.02 -4.29
C LYS A 103 7.68 3.42 -5.70
N GLY A 104 6.59 4.18 -5.79
CA GLY A 104 6.20 4.92 -6.98
C GLY A 104 6.77 6.33 -6.99
N ASN A 105 6.30 7.16 -7.94
CA ASN A 105 6.72 8.55 -8.06
C ASN A 105 6.08 9.46 -7.01
N HIS A 106 4.94 9.07 -6.40
CA HIS A 106 4.30 9.83 -5.33
C HIS A 106 4.81 9.48 -3.92
N ASP A 107 5.68 8.48 -3.78
CA ASP A 107 6.15 7.95 -2.48
C ASP A 107 7.41 8.65 -1.94
N GLY A 108 7.63 9.94 -2.25
CA GLY A 108 8.70 10.74 -1.63
C GLY A 108 8.56 10.79 -0.10
N ASP A 109 9.63 10.70 0.68
CA ASP A 109 9.61 10.66 2.17
C ASP A 109 8.85 9.49 2.82
N LEU A 110 8.36 8.51 2.04
CA LEU A 110 7.60 7.38 2.60
C LEU A 110 8.38 6.61 3.67
N GLU A 111 9.70 6.50 3.53
CA GLU A 111 10.59 5.85 4.50
C GLU A 111 10.49 6.45 5.91
N GLY A 112 10.14 7.73 6.04
CA GLY A 112 9.91 8.36 7.35
C GLY A 112 8.56 8.01 7.98
N MET A 113 7.61 7.52 7.19
CA MET A 113 6.22 7.24 7.60
C MET A 113 5.93 5.76 7.79
N VAL A 114 6.77 4.89 7.24
CA VAL A 114 6.69 3.46 7.51
C VAL A 114 7.20 3.16 8.92
N VAL A 115 6.59 2.17 9.56
CA VAL A 115 7.05 1.68 10.86
C VAL A 115 8.07 0.55 10.67
N GLU A 116 8.84 0.27 11.72
CA GLU A 116 9.80 -0.84 11.72
C GLU A 116 9.11 -2.17 11.35
N GLY A 117 9.71 -2.91 10.43
CA GLY A 117 9.15 -4.16 9.90
C GLY A 117 8.51 -4.05 8.51
N VAL A 118 8.13 -2.85 8.05
CA VAL A 118 7.77 -2.64 6.64
C VAL A 118 9.04 -2.62 5.80
N ARG A 119 9.11 -3.45 4.76
CA ARG A 119 10.23 -3.41 3.81
C ARG A 119 9.93 -2.42 2.69
N VAL A 120 10.80 -1.44 2.50
CA VAL A 120 10.68 -0.46 1.40
C VAL A 120 11.75 -0.73 0.36
N HIS A 121 11.34 -0.78 -0.90
CA HIS A 121 12.17 -1.02 -2.08
C HIS A 121 12.16 0.22 -2.99
N GLY A 122 13.23 0.39 -3.76
CA GLY A 122 13.32 1.47 -4.74
C GLY A 122 12.35 1.29 -5.92
N PRO A 123 12.24 2.30 -6.80
CA PRO A 123 11.30 2.30 -7.94
C PRO A 123 11.66 1.33 -9.07
N GLY A 124 12.78 0.59 -8.95
CA GLY A 124 13.22 -0.40 -9.93
C GLY A 124 12.50 -1.74 -9.84
N GLY A 125 11.53 -1.88 -8.93
CA GLY A 125 10.80 -3.13 -8.70
C GLY A 125 11.56 -4.14 -7.85
N ILE A 126 10.97 -5.31 -7.69
CA ILE A 126 11.53 -6.45 -6.98
C ILE A 126 11.34 -7.75 -7.76
N ARG A 127 12.11 -8.76 -7.38
CA ARG A 127 11.93 -10.12 -7.88
C ARG A 127 11.48 -11.04 -6.76
N VAL A 128 10.40 -11.77 -6.98
CA VAL A 128 9.93 -12.83 -6.08
C VAL A 128 9.86 -14.13 -6.88
N GLY A 129 10.86 -14.99 -6.68
CA GLY A 129 11.07 -16.17 -7.52
C GLY A 129 11.26 -15.81 -8.99
N GLU A 130 10.45 -16.43 -9.86
CA GLU A 130 10.41 -16.13 -11.30
C GLU A 130 9.67 -14.81 -11.65
N ALA A 131 8.89 -14.24 -10.72
CA ALA A 131 8.09 -13.04 -10.96
C ALA A 131 8.89 -11.75 -10.75
N ALA A 132 8.81 -10.82 -11.71
CA ALA A 132 9.26 -9.44 -11.57
C ALA A 132 8.05 -8.54 -11.31
N LEU A 133 8.10 -7.78 -10.22
CA LEU A 133 7.04 -6.91 -9.71
C LEU A 133 7.51 -5.46 -9.66
#